data_AF-A0A2D9JMG8-F1
#
_entry.id   AF-A0A2D9JMG8-F1
#
_cell.length_a   1.000
_cell.length_b   1.000
_cell.length_c   1.000
_cell.angle_alpha   90.00
_cell.angle_beta   90.00
_cell.angle_gamma   90.00
#
_symmetry.space_group_name_H-M   'P 1'
#
loop_
_entity.id
_entity.type
_entity.pdbx_description
1 polymer ?
#
loop_
_entity_poly.entity_id
_entity_poly.type
_entity_poly.pdbx_seq_one_letter_code
_entity_poly.pdbx_strand_id
1 'polypeptide(L)'
;MTLAFIREHEAAGNVADTFADIKTTMRISTVNLIWRHLATNPPALEYAWARARPLYESPNLERSVARFGQALDDALPVLPRLPAAVLPALGITNVATLAATLDTYNRGNAYNLITLLALIEPPTTTAAGDAEESDLFRRPCTPVPDVPELDELDENTRALVLALNTLGTDGDDGGIVATLYKHAAHWPGYLGLAWSQLAPLAATGDLQRTIRETEHIGRLAARSLAGDRRNVEAPDAVHAAATDAINRFVRYAISRMVPIGQILRQSLPA
;
A
#
# COMPACT_ATOMS: atom_id res chain seq x y z
N MET A 1 14.16 -11.12 -10.24
CA MET A 1 13.31 -12.32 -10.12
C MET A 1 11.90 -11.84 -9.85
N THR A 2 10.90 -12.23 -10.64
CA THR A 2 9.51 -11.77 -10.48
C THR A 2 8.86 -12.43 -9.27
N LEU A 3 8.06 -11.68 -8.49
CA LEU A 3 7.30 -12.25 -7.37
C LEU A 3 6.25 -13.25 -7.88
N ALA A 4 6.20 -14.46 -7.30
CA ALA A 4 5.14 -15.43 -7.56
C ALA A 4 3.84 -15.04 -6.82
N PHE A 5 2.68 -15.23 -7.44
CA PHE A 5 1.37 -15.01 -6.81
C PHE A 5 0.30 -15.83 -7.53
N ILE A 6 -0.84 -16.05 -6.87
CA ILE A 6 -2.03 -16.68 -7.45
C ILE A 6 -3.00 -15.59 -7.92
N ARG A 7 -3.46 -15.63 -9.17
CA ARG A 7 -4.52 -14.72 -9.65
C ARG A 7 -5.85 -15.10 -9.02
N GLU A 8 -6.75 -14.14 -8.84
CA GLU A 8 -8.04 -14.41 -8.20
C GLU A 8 -8.88 -15.47 -8.94
N HIS A 9 -8.84 -15.48 -10.27
CA HIS A 9 -9.55 -16.47 -11.07
C HIS A 9 -8.87 -17.85 -11.09
N GLU A 10 -7.62 -17.94 -10.65
CA GLU A 10 -6.87 -19.21 -10.51
C GLU A 10 -7.07 -19.82 -9.11
N ALA A 11 -7.62 -19.07 -8.15
CA ALA A 11 -7.85 -19.55 -6.80
C ALA A 11 -8.93 -20.66 -6.77
N ALA A 12 -8.65 -21.73 -6.03
CA ALA A 12 -9.56 -22.85 -5.84
C ALA A 12 -9.58 -23.32 -4.38
N GLY A 13 -10.65 -24.01 -3.98
CA GLY A 13 -10.84 -24.52 -2.61
C GLY A 13 -10.67 -23.42 -1.56
N ASN A 14 -9.99 -23.74 -0.45
CA ASN A 14 -9.78 -22.83 0.67
C ASN A 14 -9.14 -21.48 0.29
N VAL A 15 -8.33 -21.42 -0.76
CA VAL A 15 -7.72 -20.16 -1.23
C VAL A 15 -8.81 -19.23 -1.80
N ALA A 16 -9.75 -19.77 -2.58
CA ALA A 16 -10.87 -19.00 -3.12
C ALA A 16 -11.79 -18.50 -2.01
N ASP A 17 -12.08 -19.35 -1.02
CA ASP A 17 -12.89 -18.99 0.15
C ASP A 17 -12.22 -17.88 0.97
N THR A 18 -10.90 -17.99 1.18
CA THR A 18 -10.12 -16.94 1.88
C THR A 18 -10.10 -15.63 1.10
N PHE A 19 -9.97 -15.66 -0.24
CA PHE A 19 -10.06 -14.47 -1.07
C PHE A 19 -11.45 -13.81 -1.01
N ALA A 20 -12.52 -14.60 -0.94
CA ALA A 20 -13.87 -14.08 -0.77
C ALA A 20 -14.06 -13.42 0.61
N ASP A 21 -13.52 -14.01 1.69
CA ASP A 21 -13.57 -13.42 3.04
C ASP A 21 -12.73 -12.13 3.10
N ILE A 22 -11.53 -12.11 2.50
CA ILE A 22 -10.71 -10.90 2.38
C ILE A 22 -11.48 -9.75 1.72
N LYS A 23 -12.13 -10.01 0.58
CA LYS A 23 -12.92 -9.00 -0.14
C LYS A 23 -14.09 -8.49 0.70
N THR A 24 -14.75 -9.38 1.43
CA THR A 24 -15.87 -9.05 2.31
C THR A 24 -15.41 -8.21 3.50
N THR A 25 -14.42 -8.68 4.24
CA THR A 25 -13.90 -8.02 5.44
C THR A 25 -13.29 -6.66 5.12
N MET A 26 -12.47 -6.58 4.07
CA MET A 26 -11.79 -5.33 3.69
C MET A 26 -12.66 -4.41 2.82
N ARG A 27 -13.80 -4.90 2.33
CA ARG A 27 -14.69 -4.18 1.39
C ARG A 27 -13.97 -3.73 0.12
N ILE A 28 -13.19 -4.62 -0.47
CA ILE A 28 -12.40 -4.39 -1.69
C ILE A 28 -12.89 -5.28 -2.83
N SER A 29 -12.77 -4.80 -4.06
CA SER A 29 -13.11 -5.56 -5.28
C SER A 29 -12.01 -6.52 -5.71
N THR A 30 -10.75 -6.20 -5.39
CA THR A 30 -9.56 -6.95 -5.80
C THR A 30 -8.71 -7.29 -4.59
N VAL A 31 -8.26 -8.53 -4.49
CA VAL A 31 -7.41 -9.01 -3.41
C VAL A 31 -6.00 -8.41 -3.55
N ASN A 32 -5.50 -7.79 -2.46
CA ASN A 32 -4.16 -7.20 -2.46
C ASN A 32 -3.07 -8.23 -2.77
N LEU A 33 -1.99 -7.77 -3.41
CA LEU A 33 -0.92 -8.65 -3.90
C LEU A 33 -0.24 -9.48 -2.80
N ILE A 34 -0.15 -8.96 -1.56
CA ILE A 34 0.40 -9.71 -0.42
C ILE A 34 -0.38 -11.00 -0.16
N TRP A 35 -1.71 -10.94 -0.15
CA TRP A 35 -2.56 -12.10 0.09
C TRP A 35 -2.48 -13.08 -1.08
N ARG A 36 -2.39 -12.56 -2.31
CA ARG A 36 -2.16 -13.38 -3.51
C ARG A 36 -0.79 -14.04 -3.54
N HIS A 37 0.23 -13.41 -2.96
CA HIS A 37 1.55 -13.99 -2.80
C HIS A 37 1.54 -15.08 -1.71
N LEU A 38 0.94 -14.79 -0.55
CA LEU A 38 0.76 -15.77 0.53
C LEU A 38 0.00 -17.01 0.04
N ALA A 39 -0.95 -16.86 -0.90
CA ALA A 39 -1.68 -17.96 -1.52
C ALA A 39 -0.79 -19.00 -2.25
N THR A 40 0.46 -18.65 -2.60
CA THR A 40 1.43 -19.63 -3.13
C THR A 40 1.84 -20.68 -2.08
N ASN A 41 1.54 -20.41 -0.80
CA ASN A 41 1.63 -21.32 0.33
C ASN A 41 0.29 -21.26 1.11
N PRO A 42 -0.72 -22.07 0.73
CA PRO A 42 -2.06 -21.96 1.33
C PRO A 42 -2.09 -22.04 2.87
N PRO A 43 -1.34 -22.93 3.55
CA PRO A 43 -1.24 -22.89 5.02
C PRO A 43 -0.75 -21.55 5.59
N ALA A 44 0.19 -20.87 4.92
CA ALA A 44 0.66 -19.56 5.34
C ALA A 44 -0.38 -18.46 5.12
N LEU A 45 -1.14 -18.52 4.02
CA LEU A 45 -2.29 -17.63 3.78
C LEU A 45 -3.34 -17.79 4.87
N GLU A 46 -3.79 -19.01 5.12
CA GLU A 46 -4.81 -19.32 6.13
C GLU A 46 -4.37 -18.84 7.52
N TYR A 47 -3.12 -19.13 7.89
CA TYR A 47 -2.53 -18.69 9.15
C TYR A 47 -2.47 -17.15 9.26
N ALA A 48 -1.93 -16.47 8.25
CA ALA A 48 -1.79 -15.02 8.27
C ALA A 48 -3.17 -14.33 8.30
N TRP A 49 -4.12 -14.81 7.49
CA TRP A 49 -5.46 -14.23 7.41
C TRP A 49 -6.25 -14.46 8.71
N ALA A 50 -6.19 -15.65 9.30
CA ALA A 50 -6.88 -15.93 10.56
C ALA A 50 -6.44 -14.98 11.70
N ARG A 51 -5.18 -14.53 11.69
CA ARG A 51 -4.63 -13.54 12.62
C ARG A 51 -5.01 -12.10 12.25
N ALA A 52 -5.04 -11.78 10.96
CA ALA A 52 -5.27 -10.43 10.43
C ALA A 52 -6.74 -10.02 10.38
N ARG A 53 -7.64 -10.96 10.09
CA ARG A 53 -9.09 -10.72 9.96
C ARG A 53 -9.69 -9.88 11.10
N PRO A 54 -9.49 -10.19 12.41
CA PRO A 54 -10.04 -9.36 13.49
C PRO A 54 -9.44 -7.95 13.57
N LEU A 55 -8.24 -7.73 13.01
CA LEU A 55 -7.63 -6.41 12.98
C LEU A 55 -8.38 -5.46 12.05
N TYR A 56 -8.86 -5.94 10.91
CA TYR A 56 -9.66 -5.15 9.97
C TYR A 56 -11.06 -4.82 10.50
N GLU A 57 -11.57 -5.63 11.44
CA GLU A 57 -12.85 -5.40 12.11
C GLU A 57 -12.70 -4.56 13.39
N SER A 58 -11.47 -4.30 13.83
CA SER A 58 -11.19 -3.59 15.07
C SER A 58 -11.32 -2.07 14.91
N PRO A 59 -12.02 -1.37 15.83
CA PRO A 59 -11.98 0.09 15.88
C PRO A 59 -10.60 0.65 16.23
N ASN A 60 -9.67 -0.17 16.74
CA ASN A 60 -8.28 0.24 16.94
C ASN A 60 -7.52 0.45 15.63
N LEU A 61 -7.95 -0.16 14.52
CA LEU A 61 -7.30 0.03 13.23
C LEU A 61 -7.45 1.48 12.76
N GLU A 62 -8.67 2.02 12.77
CA GLU A 62 -8.92 3.41 12.39
C GLU A 62 -8.13 4.39 13.27
N ARG A 63 -8.10 4.15 14.59
CA ARG A 63 -7.30 4.96 15.53
C ARG A 63 -5.79 4.87 15.25
N SER A 64 -5.29 3.68 14.94
CA SER A 64 -3.87 3.46 14.63
C SER A 64 -3.49 4.13 13.29
N VAL A 65 -4.36 4.05 12.27
CA VAL A 65 -4.18 4.75 11.00
C VAL A 65 -4.25 6.27 11.18
N ALA A 66 -5.13 6.78 12.04
CA ALA A 66 -5.21 8.22 12.33
C ALA A 66 -3.91 8.75 12.97
N ARG A 67 -3.38 8.06 13.99
CA ARG A 67 -2.07 8.41 14.60
C ARG A 67 -0.93 8.35 13.60
N PHE A 68 -0.92 7.30 12.80
CA PHE A 68 0.05 7.14 11.73
C PHE A 68 -0.01 8.31 10.75
N GLY A 69 -1.21 8.72 10.34
CA GLY A 69 -1.42 9.87 9.46
C GLY A 69 -0.94 11.19 10.06
N GLN A 70 -1.21 11.47 11.33
CA GLN A 70 -0.72 12.67 12.02
C GLN A 70 0.80 12.77 12.02
N ALA A 71 1.47 11.71 12.48
CA ALA A 71 2.92 11.71 12.57
C ALA A 71 3.58 11.69 11.17
N LEU A 72 2.94 11.05 10.19
CA LEU A 72 3.46 11.02 8.83
C LEU A 72 3.36 12.38 8.13
N ASP A 73 2.32 13.17 8.38
CA ASP A 73 2.11 14.46 7.70
C ASP A 73 3.31 15.41 7.89
N ASP A 74 3.87 15.43 9.11
CA ASP A 74 5.07 16.20 9.45
C ASP A 74 6.35 15.67 8.76
N ALA A 75 6.37 14.39 8.38
CA ALA A 75 7.52 13.73 7.75
C ALA A 75 7.49 13.76 6.21
N LEU A 76 6.37 14.18 5.61
CA LEU A 76 6.22 14.20 4.15
C LEU A 76 6.97 15.38 3.53
N PRO A 77 7.72 15.17 2.43
CA PRO A 77 8.26 16.25 1.63
C PRO A 77 7.14 17.12 1.05
N VAL A 78 7.24 18.43 1.22
CA VAL A 78 6.28 19.37 0.64
C VAL A 78 6.67 19.66 -0.81
N LEU A 79 5.84 19.21 -1.74
CA LEU A 79 5.92 19.61 -3.15
C LEU A 79 4.99 20.80 -3.43
N PRO A 80 5.36 21.70 -4.36
CA PRO A 80 4.45 22.73 -4.82
C PRO A 80 3.23 22.08 -5.49
N ARG A 81 2.05 22.65 -5.25
CA ARG A 81 0.84 22.22 -5.96
C ARG A 81 0.99 22.53 -7.44
N LEU A 82 0.57 21.58 -8.26
CA LEU A 82 0.52 21.72 -9.70
C LEU A 82 -0.50 22.79 -10.08
N PRO A 83 -0.16 23.74 -10.97
CA PRO A 83 -1.15 24.59 -11.59
C PRO A 83 -2.23 23.74 -12.27
N ALA A 84 -3.50 24.14 -12.17
CA ALA A 84 -4.63 23.40 -12.74
C ALA A 84 -4.47 23.13 -14.25
N ALA A 85 -3.74 23.99 -14.97
CA ALA A 85 -3.44 23.85 -16.39
C ALA A 85 -2.48 22.70 -16.75
N VAL A 86 -1.69 22.18 -15.78
CA VAL A 86 -0.70 21.13 -16.05
C VAL A 86 -1.38 19.83 -16.49
N LEU A 87 -2.44 19.41 -15.80
CA LEU A 87 -3.06 18.12 -16.07
C LEU A 87 -3.73 18.08 -17.47
N PRO A 88 -4.52 19.08 -17.88
CA PRO A 88 -5.04 19.14 -19.26
C PRO A 88 -3.94 19.21 -20.32
N ALA A 89 -2.84 19.94 -20.05
CA ALA A 89 -1.70 20.01 -20.98
C ALA A 89 -1.01 18.65 -21.20
N LEU A 90 -1.15 17.73 -20.23
CA LEU A 90 -0.69 16.34 -20.31
C LEU A 90 -1.77 15.38 -20.85
N GLY A 91 -2.90 15.89 -21.34
CA GLY A 91 -4.03 15.10 -21.83
C GLY A 91 -4.91 14.49 -20.74
N ILE A 92 -4.74 14.90 -19.48
CA ILE A 92 -5.51 14.38 -18.34
C ILE A 92 -6.77 15.23 -18.18
N THR A 93 -7.89 14.72 -18.70
CA THR A 93 -9.18 15.42 -18.68
C THR A 93 -10.03 15.08 -17.46
N ASN A 94 -9.84 13.88 -16.89
CA ASN A 94 -10.59 13.41 -15.71
C ASN A 94 -9.71 13.38 -14.46
N VAL A 95 -9.41 14.57 -13.92
CA VAL A 95 -8.59 14.75 -12.71
C VAL A 95 -9.22 14.08 -11.49
N ALA A 96 -10.55 14.07 -11.40
CA ALA A 96 -11.27 13.46 -10.28
C ALA A 96 -11.02 11.95 -10.21
N THR A 97 -11.00 11.23 -11.33
CA THR A 97 -10.70 9.79 -11.35
C THR A 97 -9.24 9.49 -11.02
N LEU A 98 -8.29 10.32 -11.49
CA LEU A 98 -6.89 10.20 -11.07
C LEU A 98 -6.73 10.40 -9.55
N ALA A 99 -7.36 11.46 -9.01
CA ALA A 99 -7.36 11.75 -7.59
C ALA A 99 -7.98 10.60 -6.78
N ALA A 100 -9.13 10.08 -7.20
CA ALA A 100 -9.79 8.93 -6.59
C ALA A 100 -8.93 7.66 -6.61
N THR A 101 -8.17 7.46 -7.69
CA THR A 101 -7.21 6.34 -7.81
C THR A 101 -6.13 6.46 -6.74
N LEU A 102 -5.49 7.62 -6.63
CA LEU A 102 -4.49 7.88 -5.59
C LEU A 102 -5.08 7.75 -4.18
N ASP A 103 -6.27 8.31 -3.93
CA ASP A 103 -6.96 8.24 -2.64
C ASP A 103 -7.26 6.78 -2.25
N THR A 104 -7.66 5.93 -3.21
CA THR A 104 -7.88 4.49 -3.03
C THR A 104 -6.62 3.76 -2.59
N TYR A 105 -5.49 4.00 -3.27
CA TYR A 105 -4.21 3.38 -2.90
C TYR A 105 -3.67 3.93 -1.59
N ASN A 106 -3.80 5.23 -1.33
CA ASN A 106 -3.33 5.85 -0.09
C ASN A 106 -4.02 5.25 1.12
N ARG A 107 -5.35 5.15 1.07
CA ARG A 107 -6.13 4.50 2.13
C ARG A 107 -5.81 3.01 2.24
N GLY A 108 -5.85 2.28 1.13
CA GLY A 108 -5.60 0.84 1.13
C GLY A 108 -4.20 0.48 1.63
N ASN A 109 -3.16 1.20 1.21
CA ASN A 109 -1.78 0.97 1.64
C ASN A 109 -1.59 1.31 3.12
N ALA A 110 -2.19 2.38 3.63
CA ALA A 110 -2.10 2.71 5.05
C ALA A 110 -2.73 1.65 5.95
N TYR A 111 -3.94 1.20 5.63
CA TYR A 111 -4.63 0.14 6.36
C TYR A 111 -3.83 -1.17 6.31
N ASN A 112 -3.33 -1.54 5.13
CA ASN A 112 -2.50 -2.72 4.97
C ASN A 112 -1.17 -2.61 5.73
N LEU A 113 -0.49 -1.46 5.69
CA LEU A 113 0.77 -1.27 6.41
C LEU A 113 0.58 -1.51 7.91
N ILE A 114 -0.40 -0.82 8.51
CA ILE A 114 -0.67 -0.91 9.94
C ILE A 114 -1.09 -2.32 10.35
N THR A 115 -1.97 -2.97 9.58
CA THR A 115 -2.38 -4.34 9.86
C THR A 115 -1.22 -5.33 9.73
N LEU A 116 -0.43 -5.25 8.66
CA LEU A 116 0.72 -6.15 8.45
C LEU A 116 1.79 -5.96 9.53
N LEU A 117 2.08 -4.71 9.91
CA LEU A 117 2.98 -4.42 11.02
C LEU A 117 2.43 -4.97 12.34
N ALA A 118 1.12 -4.88 12.60
CA ALA A 118 0.50 -5.42 13.80
C ALA A 118 0.59 -6.97 13.89
N LEU A 119 0.78 -7.66 12.76
CA LEU A 119 1.02 -9.11 12.75
C LEU A 119 2.44 -9.48 13.23
N ILE A 120 3.41 -8.58 13.13
CA ILE A 120 4.83 -8.84 13.42
C ILE A 120 5.36 -8.05 14.63
N GLU A 121 4.74 -6.94 15.01
CA GLU A 121 5.13 -6.14 16.18
C GLU A 121 4.64 -6.79 17.49
N PRO A 122 5.37 -6.66 18.60
CA PRO A 122 4.85 -7.05 19.90
C PRO A 122 3.67 -6.16 20.32
N PRO A 123 2.64 -6.71 20.99
CA PRO A 123 1.55 -5.90 21.54
C PRO A 123 2.08 -4.99 22.65
N THR A 124 1.54 -3.78 22.75
CA THR A 124 1.79 -2.88 23.89
C THR A 124 0.55 -2.76 24.76
N THR A 125 0.75 -2.66 26.08
CA THR A 125 -0.31 -2.37 27.06
C THR A 125 -0.54 -0.88 27.23
N THR A 126 0.28 -0.02 26.61
CA THR A 126 0.09 1.43 26.65
C THR A 126 -1.27 1.75 26.04
N ALA A 127 -2.17 2.30 26.86
CA ALA A 127 -3.45 2.77 26.39
C ALA A 127 -3.23 3.70 25.20
N ALA A 128 -3.86 3.33 24.11
CA ALA A 128 -3.93 4.09 22.89
C ALA A 128 -4.64 5.42 23.23
N GLY A 129 -3.92 6.47 23.63
CA GLY A 129 -4.50 7.77 23.99
C GLY A 129 -5.34 8.34 22.85
N ASP A 130 -6.41 9.07 23.15
CA ASP A 130 -7.31 9.60 22.12
C ASP A 130 -6.50 10.41 21.11
N ALA A 131 -6.39 9.89 19.90
CA ALA A 131 -5.75 10.59 18.80
C ALA A 131 -6.81 11.47 18.16
N GLU A 132 -6.46 12.73 17.89
CA GLU A 132 -7.31 13.54 17.03
C GLU A 132 -7.45 12.89 15.66
N GLU A 133 -8.44 13.33 14.90
CA GLU A 133 -8.73 12.76 13.60
C GLU A 133 -7.67 13.22 12.58
N SER A 134 -7.04 12.29 11.86
CA SER A 134 -6.23 12.61 10.67
C SER A 134 -7.04 12.39 9.40
N ASP A 135 -7.08 13.39 8.53
CA ASP A 135 -7.74 13.31 7.22
C ASP A 135 -6.87 12.68 6.13
N LEU A 136 -5.58 12.43 6.40
CA LEU A 136 -4.60 12.01 5.39
C LEU A 136 -5.02 10.74 4.61
N PHE A 137 -5.75 9.84 5.29
CA PHE A 137 -6.22 8.58 4.71
C PHE A 137 -7.76 8.41 4.76
N ARG A 138 -8.51 9.45 5.14
CA ARG A 138 -9.98 9.36 5.34
C ARG A 138 -10.81 9.55 4.09
N ARG A 139 -10.18 9.93 2.97
CA ARG A 139 -10.88 10.20 1.73
C ARG A 139 -11.67 8.97 1.27
N PRO A 140 -12.95 9.15 0.88
CA PRO A 140 -13.77 8.02 0.47
C PRO A 140 -13.19 7.40 -0.79
N CYS A 141 -13.08 6.08 -0.81
CA CYS A 141 -12.79 5.37 -2.05
C CYS A 141 -14.04 5.45 -2.94
N THR A 142 -13.87 5.94 -4.16
CA THR A 142 -14.90 5.88 -5.20
C THR A 142 -14.50 4.84 -6.24
N PRO A 143 -15.43 4.34 -7.06
CA PRO A 143 -15.10 3.40 -8.13
C PRO A 143 -14.04 3.99 -9.08
N VAL A 144 -13.03 3.19 -9.39
CA VAL A 144 -11.91 3.52 -10.30
C VAL A 144 -11.85 2.45 -11.40
N PRO A 145 -11.21 2.75 -12.55
CA PRO A 145 -11.05 1.77 -13.63
C PRO A 145 -10.33 0.50 -13.17
N ASP A 146 -10.45 -0.57 -13.96
CA ASP A 146 -9.66 -1.78 -13.72
C ASP A 146 -8.17 -1.50 -13.98
N VAL A 147 -7.31 -2.19 -13.22
CA VAL A 147 -5.85 -2.03 -13.35
C VAL A 147 -5.37 -2.83 -14.55
N PRO A 148 -4.67 -2.23 -15.53
CA PRO A 148 -4.05 -2.99 -16.60
C PRO A 148 -2.90 -3.87 -16.08
N GLU A 149 -2.69 -5.01 -16.74
CA GLU A 149 -1.48 -5.80 -16.56
C GLU A 149 -0.29 -5.21 -17.34
N LEU A 150 0.92 -5.51 -16.88
CA LEU A 150 2.13 -4.86 -17.38
C LEU A 150 2.42 -5.20 -18.86
N ASP A 151 2.00 -6.38 -19.30
CA ASP A 151 2.12 -6.88 -20.67
C ASP A 151 1.05 -6.33 -21.63
N GLU A 152 -0.01 -5.72 -21.09
CA GLU A 152 -1.05 -5.02 -21.86
C GLU A 152 -0.65 -3.58 -22.23
N LEU A 153 0.39 -3.04 -21.58
CA LEU A 153 0.86 -1.66 -21.78
C LEU A 153 1.74 -1.53 -23.03
N ASP A 154 1.66 -0.38 -23.69
CA ASP A 154 2.63 0.00 -24.72
C ASP A 154 4.05 0.14 -24.13
N GLU A 155 5.05 0.07 -25.01
CA GLU A 155 6.47 0.04 -24.62
C GLU A 155 6.88 1.23 -23.75
N ASN A 156 6.44 2.44 -24.08
CA ASN A 156 6.85 3.66 -23.38
C ASN A 156 6.16 3.76 -22.02
N THR A 157 4.86 3.47 -21.96
CA THR A 157 4.11 3.45 -20.70
C THR A 157 4.65 2.39 -19.75
N ARG A 158 4.94 1.19 -20.27
CA ARG A 158 5.58 0.12 -19.49
C ARG A 158 6.95 0.55 -18.95
N ALA A 159 7.77 1.20 -19.78
CA ALA A 159 9.08 1.70 -19.35
C ALA A 159 8.95 2.74 -18.23
N LEU A 160 7.98 3.66 -18.30
CA LEU A 160 7.71 4.62 -17.24
C LEU A 160 7.25 3.96 -15.95
N VAL A 161 6.35 2.97 -16.01
CA VAL A 161 5.92 2.18 -14.85
C VAL A 161 7.11 1.52 -14.16
N LEU A 162 7.99 0.89 -14.94
CA LEU A 162 9.19 0.23 -14.41
C LEU A 162 10.19 1.25 -13.83
N ALA A 163 10.42 2.38 -14.51
CA ALA A 163 11.30 3.44 -14.03
C ALA A 163 10.81 4.02 -12.69
N LEU A 164 9.51 4.31 -12.57
CA LEU A 164 8.89 4.73 -11.32
C LEU A 164 9.05 3.66 -10.23
N ASN A 165 8.88 2.38 -10.57
CA ASN A 165 9.02 1.29 -9.63
C ASN A 165 10.44 1.13 -9.05
N THR A 166 11.46 1.70 -9.68
CA THR A 166 12.82 1.73 -9.11
C THR A 166 13.03 2.82 -8.05
N LEU A 167 12.21 3.87 -8.06
CA LEU A 167 12.36 5.00 -7.13
C LEU A 167 12.04 4.54 -5.70
N GLY A 168 12.86 4.97 -4.75
CA GLY A 168 12.69 4.59 -3.34
C GLY A 168 13.04 3.13 -3.03
N THR A 169 13.73 2.42 -3.93
CA THR A 169 14.35 1.11 -3.64
C THR A 169 15.76 1.26 -3.09
N ASP A 170 16.26 0.22 -2.42
CA ASP A 170 17.68 0.06 -2.07
C ASP A 170 18.45 -0.73 -3.17
N GLY A 171 18.01 -0.64 -4.44
CA GLY A 171 18.51 -1.46 -5.54
C GLY A 171 17.85 -2.83 -5.68
N ASP A 172 16.89 -3.13 -4.80
CA ASP A 172 16.03 -4.31 -4.84
C ASP A 172 14.57 -3.89 -4.62
N ASP A 173 13.69 -4.24 -5.54
CA ASP A 173 12.24 -4.01 -5.46
C ASP A 173 11.48 -5.25 -4.98
N GLY A 174 12.20 -6.30 -4.58
CA GLY A 174 11.62 -7.57 -4.18
C GLY A 174 10.86 -8.26 -5.30
N GLY A 175 11.09 -7.90 -6.58
CA GLY A 175 10.32 -8.39 -7.72
C GLY A 175 8.87 -7.90 -7.73
N ILE A 176 8.55 -6.82 -7.00
CA ILE A 176 7.20 -6.28 -6.84
C ILE A 176 7.06 -5.02 -7.68
N VAL A 177 6.17 -5.06 -8.68
CA VAL A 177 5.70 -3.85 -9.36
C VAL A 177 4.50 -3.31 -8.63
N ALA A 178 4.59 -2.08 -8.11
CA ALA A 178 3.51 -1.46 -7.37
C ALA A 178 2.28 -1.24 -8.25
N THR A 179 1.12 -1.74 -7.80
CA THR A 179 -0.15 -1.66 -8.53
C THR A 179 -0.56 -0.22 -8.85
N LEU A 180 -0.21 0.76 -7.99
CA LEU A 180 -0.49 2.17 -8.23
C LEU A 180 0.10 2.65 -9.57
N TYR A 181 1.34 2.27 -9.89
CA TYR A 181 1.95 2.68 -11.16
C TYR A 181 1.28 2.05 -12.37
N LYS A 182 0.88 0.77 -12.26
CA LYS A 182 0.07 0.12 -13.30
C LYS A 182 -1.28 0.82 -13.47
N HIS A 183 -1.95 1.19 -12.39
CA HIS A 183 -3.24 1.89 -12.46
C HIS A 183 -3.07 3.30 -13.07
N ALA A 184 -2.00 4.00 -12.69
CA ALA A 184 -1.69 5.31 -13.26
C ALA A 184 -1.33 5.26 -14.75
N ALA A 185 -1.13 4.07 -15.34
CA ALA A 185 -0.92 3.88 -16.78
C ALA A 185 -2.11 4.28 -17.64
N HIS A 186 -3.32 4.41 -17.07
CA HIS A 186 -4.45 5.07 -17.74
C HIS A 186 -4.16 6.53 -18.11
N TRP A 187 -3.15 7.14 -17.47
CA TRP A 187 -2.70 8.50 -17.72
C TRP A 187 -1.17 8.53 -17.97
N PRO A 188 -0.67 8.11 -19.14
CA PRO A 188 0.78 8.05 -19.41
C PRO A 188 1.50 9.39 -19.20
N GLY A 189 0.86 10.51 -19.55
CA GLY A 189 1.37 11.86 -19.27
C GLY A 189 1.56 12.14 -17.78
N TYR A 190 0.71 11.57 -16.92
CA TYR A 190 0.85 11.65 -15.47
C TYR A 190 2.05 10.84 -14.96
N LEU A 191 2.33 9.67 -15.53
CA LEU A 191 3.51 8.87 -15.14
C LEU A 191 4.81 9.67 -15.33
N GLY A 192 4.93 10.39 -16.46
CA GLY A 192 6.08 11.27 -16.70
C GLY A 192 6.18 12.40 -15.67
N LEU A 193 5.04 13.02 -15.32
CA LEU A 193 4.99 14.06 -14.29
C LEU A 193 5.37 13.50 -12.91
N ALA A 194 4.79 12.37 -12.50
CA ALA A 194 5.09 11.69 -11.25
C ALA A 194 6.59 11.35 -11.16
N TRP A 195 7.19 10.89 -12.26
CA TRP A 195 8.63 10.63 -12.29
C TRP A 195 9.42 11.91 -12.08
N SER A 196 9.06 13.02 -12.75
CA SER A 196 9.74 14.30 -12.61
C SER A 196 9.66 14.90 -11.19
N GLN A 197 8.61 14.57 -10.43
CA GLN A 197 8.44 14.99 -9.04
C GLN A 197 9.22 14.09 -8.06
N LEU A 198 9.22 12.78 -8.28
CA LEU A 198 9.80 11.80 -7.36
C LEU A 198 11.31 11.59 -7.59
N ALA A 199 11.80 11.71 -8.82
CA ALA A 199 13.21 11.48 -9.14
C ALA A 199 14.18 12.44 -8.41
N PRO A 200 13.89 13.75 -8.29
CA PRO A 200 14.71 14.66 -7.48
C PRO A 200 14.76 14.25 -6.00
N LEU A 201 13.62 13.88 -5.41
CA LEU A 201 13.55 13.42 -4.02
C LEU A 201 14.35 12.12 -3.80
N ALA A 202 14.34 11.22 -4.79
CA ALA A 202 15.17 10.02 -4.77
C ALA A 202 16.67 10.36 -4.87
N ALA A 203 17.04 11.32 -5.73
CA ALA A 203 18.44 11.72 -5.93
C ALA A 203 19.06 12.39 -4.70
N THR A 204 18.28 13.16 -3.93
CA THR A 204 18.71 13.80 -2.67
C THR A 204 18.62 12.86 -1.45
N GLY A 205 18.09 11.65 -1.65
CA GLY A 205 17.82 10.69 -0.59
C GLY A 205 16.67 11.08 0.35
N ASP A 206 15.91 12.14 0.03
CA ASP A 206 14.72 12.55 0.78
C ASP A 206 13.67 11.43 0.74
N LEU A 207 13.47 10.84 -0.44
CA LEU A 207 12.50 9.75 -0.59
C LEU A 207 12.84 8.56 0.31
N GLN A 208 14.10 8.12 0.34
CA GLN A 208 14.55 7.03 1.21
C GLN A 208 14.44 7.39 2.70
N ARG A 209 14.69 8.65 3.09
CA ARG A 209 14.47 9.11 4.47
C ARG A 209 12.99 9.00 4.85
N THR A 210 12.09 9.52 4.02
CA THR A 210 10.64 9.48 4.26
C THR A 210 10.12 8.04 4.30
N ILE A 211 10.64 7.13 3.48
CA ILE A 211 10.24 5.71 3.50
C ILE A 211 10.63 5.06 4.84
N ARG A 212 11.86 5.28 5.31
CA ARG A 212 12.30 4.76 6.62
C ARG A 212 11.47 5.34 7.77
N GLU A 213 11.17 6.63 7.70
CA GLU A 213 10.34 7.29 8.70
C GLU A 213 8.89 6.76 8.68
N THR A 214 8.32 6.55 7.49
CA THR A 214 7.01 5.91 7.31
C THR A 214 6.97 4.54 7.98
N GLU A 215 7.99 3.70 7.77
CA GLU A 215 8.06 2.39 8.41
C GLU A 215 8.18 2.52 9.94
N HIS A 216 9.03 3.43 10.42
CA HIS A 216 9.22 3.66 11.86
C HIS A 216 7.92 4.09 12.55
N ILE A 217 7.26 5.12 12.03
CA ILE A 217 5.98 5.63 12.55
C ILE A 217 4.91 4.54 12.45
N GLY A 218 4.85 3.82 11.33
CA GLY A 218 3.92 2.72 11.13
C GLY A 218 4.07 1.63 12.19
N ARG A 219 5.30 1.25 12.55
CA ARG A 219 5.58 0.25 13.59
C ARG A 219 5.08 0.70 14.95
N LEU A 220 5.33 1.97 15.31
CA LEU A 220 4.84 2.54 16.56
C LEU A 220 3.31 2.53 16.63
N ALA A 221 2.64 2.94 15.55
CA ALA A 221 1.18 2.96 15.46
C ALA A 221 0.57 1.55 15.50
N ALA A 222 1.22 0.55 14.90
CA ALA A 222 0.72 -0.81 14.82
C ALA A 222 0.75 -1.58 16.16
N ARG A 223 1.60 -1.18 17.12
CA ARG A 223 1.73 -1.87 18.41
C ARG A 223 0.45 -1.87 19.24
N SER A 224 -0.36 -0.80 19.17
CA SER A 224 -1.66 -0.76 19.85
C SER A 224 -2.69 -1.69 19.20
N LEU A 225 -2.57 -1.91 17.89
CA LEU A 225 -3.44 -2.84 17.15
C LEU A 225 -3.00 -4.30 17.32
N ALA A 226 -1.72 -4.55 17.55
CA ALA A 226 -1.16 -5.89 17.69
C ALA A 226 -1.78 -6.71 18.84
N GLY A 227 -2.41 -6.06 19.83
CA GLY A 227 -3.17 -6.72 20.90
C GLY A 227 -4.48 -7.37 20.43
N ASP A 228 -5.05 -6.92 19.33
CA ASP A 228 -6.35 -7.39 18.82
C ASP A 228 -6.22 -8.60 17.88
N ARG A 229 -5.00 -8.97 17.50
CA ARG A 229 -4.77 -10.08 16.57
C ARG A 229 -5.16 -11.39 17.25
N ARG A 230 -5.74 -12.31 16.49
CA ARG A 230 -6.06 -13.63 17.03
C ARG A 230 -4.76 -14.40 17.32
N ASN A 231 -4.71 -15.07 18.47
CA ASN A 231 -3.71 -16.09 18.72
C ASN A 231 -4.13 -17.37 17.99
N VAL A 232 -3.31 -17.77 17.01
CA VAL A 232 -3.50 -18.97 16.20
C VAL A 232 -2.20 -19.75 16.28
N GLU A 233 -2.29 -21.03 16.62
CA GLU A 233 -1.15 -21.94 16.59
C GLU A 233 -0.88 -22.39 15.15
N ALA A 234 0.39 -22.50 14.79
CA ALA A 234 0.82 -23.06 13.52
C ALA A 234 2.22 -23.67 13.67
N PRO A 235 2.61 -24.62 12.80
CA PRO A 235 3.98 -25.10 12.73
C PRO A 235 4.97 -23.95 12.46
N ASP A 236 6.17 -24.03 13.01
CA ASP A 236 7.22 -23.01 12.86
C ASP A 236 7.48 -22.63 11.39
N ALA A 237 7.45 -23.61 10.49
CA ALA A 237 7.64 -23.39 9.06
C ALA A 237 6.52 -22.53 8.43
N VAL A 238 5.28 -22.70 8.88
CA VAL A 238 4.13 -21.90 8.42
C VAL A 238 4.21 -20.48 8.96
N HIS A 239 4.57 -20.35 10.25
CA HIS A 239 4.80 -19.06 10.87
C HIS A 239 5.93 -18.27 10.17
N ALA A 240 7.07 -18.93 9.93
CA ALA A 240 8.21 -18.33 9.24
C ALA A 240 7.84 -17.88 7.82
N ALA A 241 7.18 -18.74 7.04
CA ALA A 241 6.75 -18.40 5.69
C ALA A 241 5.81 -17.20 5.63
N ALA A 242 4.84 -17.11 6.55
CA ALA A 242 3.94 -15.97 6.65
C ALA A 242 4.69 -14.69 7.04
N THR A 243 5.55 -14.76 8.06
CA THR A 243 6.34 -13.62 8.55
C THR A 243 7.31 -13.10 7.49
N ASP A 244 7.97 -13.99 6.73
CA ASP A 244 8.88 -13.61 5.65
C ASP A 244 8.13 -12.89 4.52
N ALA A 245 6.97 -13.39 4.11
CA ALA A 245 6.12 -12.75 3.12
C ALA A 245 5.65 -11.36 3.59
N ILE A 246 5.21 -11.24 4.85
CA ILE A 246 4.79 -9.96 5.44
C ILE A 246 5.96 -8.97 5.46
N ASN A 247 7.12 -9.36 5.97
CA ASN A 247 8.31 -8.52 6.02
C ASN A 247 8.75 -8.05 4.63
N ARG A 248 8.70 -8.93 3.63
CA ARG A 248 8.99 -8.58 2.24
C ARG A 248 8.07 -7.46 1.73
N PHE A 249 6.76 -7.58 1.94
CA PHE A 249 5.82 -6.56 1.46
C PHE A 249 5.88 -5.25 2.24
N VAL A 250 6.06 -5.31 3.56
CA VAL A 250 6.28 -4.10 4.37
C VAL A 250 7.50 -3.36 3.82
N ARG A 251 8.64 -4.04 3.68
CA ARG A 251 9.90 -3.43 3.26
C ARG A 251 9.89 -2.92 1.82
N TYR A 252 9.52 -3.77 0.86
CA TYR A 252 9.75 -3.49 -0.56
C TYR A 252 8.55 -2.88 -1.28
N ALA A 253 7.36 -2.91 -0.67
CA ALA A 253 6.15 -2.39 -1.31
C ALA A 253 5.47 -1.33 -0.47
N ILE A 254 4.89 -1.67 0.67
CA ILE A 254 3.87 -0.83 1.30
C ILE A 254 4.50 0.37 2.01
N SER A 255 5.57 0.21 2.79
CA SER A 255 6.28 1.34 3.43
C SER A 255 6.80 2.34 2.40
N ARG A 256 7.10 1.88 1.18
CA ARG A 256 7.50 2.73 0.06
C ARG A 256 6.32 3.46 -0.58
N MET A 257 5.23 2.74 -0.83
CA MET A 257 4.11 3.28 -1.60
C MET A 257 3.20 4.22 -0.80
N VAL A 258 3.16 4.12 0.52
CA VAL A 258 2.40 5.06 1.36
C VAL A 258 2.86 6.51 1.20
N PRO A 259 4.13 6.86 1.44
CA PRO A 259 4.57 8.25 1.30
C PRO A 259 4.56 8.71 -0.16
N ILE A 260 4.90 7.83 -1.11
CA ILE A 260 4.84 8.17 -2.55
C ILE A 260 3.43 8.56 -2.97
N GLY A 261 2.43 7.75 -2.62
CA GLY A 261 1.05 8.04 -2.98
C GLY A 261 0.55 9.33 -2.35
N GLN A 262 1.00 9.65 -1.13
CA GLN A 262 0.65 10.92 -0.47
C GLN A 262 1.33 12.13 -1.13
N ILE A 263 2.63 12.07 -1.39
CA ILE A 263 3.38 13.12 -2.12
C ILE A 263 2.69 13.43 -3.45
N LEU A 264 2.35 12.39 -4.22
CA LEU A 264 1.68 12.52 -5.50
C LEU A 264 0.28 13.16 -5.34
N ARG A 265 -0.51 12.71 -4.36
CA ARG A 265 -1.86 13.22 -4.12
C ARG A 265 -1.89 14.67 -3.64
N GLN A 266 -0.96 15.05 -2.77
CA GLN A 266 -0.82 16.42 -2.23
C GLN A 266 -0.39 17.41 -3.30
N SER A 267 0.35 16.95 -4.31
CA SER A 267 0.78 17.80 -5.42
C SER A 267 -0.32 18.13 -6.43
N LEU A 268 -1.42 17.36 -6.46
CA LEU A 268 -2.52 17.64 -7.40
C LEU A 268 -3.14 19.03 -7.14
N PRO A 269 -3.75 19.66 -8.17
CA PRO A 269 -4.54 20.86 -7.98
C PRO A 269 -5.61 20.70 -6.89
N ALA A 270 -5.98 21.81 -6.25
CA ALA A 270 -7.04 21.87 -5.24
C ALA A 270 -8.40 21.43 -5.80
#